data_AF-A0A850Q4N4-F1
#
_entry.id   AF-A0A850Q4N4-F1
#
_cell.length_a   1.000
_cell.length_b   1.000
_cell.length_c   1.000
_cell.angle_alpha   90.00
_cell.angle_beta   90.00
_cell.angle_gamma   90.00
#
_symmetry.space_group_name_H-M   'P 1'
#
loop_
_entity.id
_entity.type
_entity.pdbx_description
1 polymer ?
#
loop_
_entity_poly.entity_id
_entity_poly.type
_entity_poly.pdbx_seq_one_letter_code
_entity_poly.pdbx_strand_id
1 'polypeptide(L)'
;MGSSEEPEEMILLAPTHPIKILWLLQYQLMLFDWSTQMIGMSEDAIRKAIDIEGFEKILPLNLPNALSFEKNCFYVNTDVLDLYWSIFPKSTTTDIRKVVAMISKALGYKDDLGNISSVSPSQIADRLWRYLRHHPYIKTLKLNVLNPGDGLLFLNTIRELQKMDDFKNLRYDITFYGTLGYELMGSAFDELMSDITLSEGSRPDIDDELLEPSHNPLFPKLFFSKVKVDPDKWIDVHFKEANVTVIIDQFVTKTISRPAGNVPGCYFLHGLLAEYRSEFNIMKEAVTWSRKVVPSSTAEVTEGNGISNLIYHTGLNFLGLSCSYFDWGKSIDHLPTIQLELEKQDRHILSQIHERSDWVFTIDRNFGIEYFDNPSDSNTNLKSYLIDYTPEFMDGVGHRLIVSTGWLNEIEKLIDDGLNKINIPTSSFRAVKILDIIKSVSGKLALKLINNPNNAREIIGLAITRLAMEKDGLMDNGVLIPVDTHIDIFAQSKRRNSEEEISVKRSDLILVSVKKGKLNLNLIEVKFRSGEGNITESLALKEEIVKKNDNSEKAFRTKFISDLTNPKSDVHLSNKSLSTLIGFYLERAIRHNFCCNSSELKQMIES
;
A
#
# COMPACT_ATOMS: atom_id res chain seq x y z
N MET A 1 -1.58 19.07 24.81
CA MET A 1 -2.14 17.79 25.31
C MET A 1 -1.04 17.05 26.06
N GLY A 2 -1.26 15.89 26.68
CA GLY A 2 -0.18 15.16 27.37
C GLY A 2 -0.04 15.45 28.86
N SER A 3 0.99 14.89 29.49
CA SER A 3 1.29 15.08 30.92
C SER A 3 1.86 16.49 31.14
N SER A 4 1.85 16.97 32.38
CA SER A 4 2.52 18.24 32.73
C SER A 4 4.03 18.23 32.46
N GLU A 5 4.62 17.05 32.32
CA GLU A 5 6.06 16.84 32.08
C GLU A 5 6.39 16.71 30.58
N GLU A 6 5.43 16.25 29.75
CA GLU A 6 5.56 16.11 28.30
C GLU A 6 4.33 16.70 27.59
N PRO A 7 4.29 18.03 27.36
CA PRO A 7 3.22 18.66 26.61
C PRO A 7 3.34 18.30 25.12
N GLU A 8 2.34 17.62 24.61
CA GLU A 8 2.15 17.33 23.19
C GLU A 8 1.49 18.52 22.48
N GLU A 9 2.08 18.93 21.36
CA GLU A 9 1.63 20.05 20.54
C GLU A 9 1.19 19.59 19.16
N MET A 10 0.12 20.19 18.66
CA MET A 10 -0.41 19.93 17.34
C MET A 10 -1.05 21.18 16.77
N ILE A 11 -0.97 21.31 15.45
CA ILE A 11 -1.60 22.39 14.70
C ILE A 11 -2.79 21.83 13.93
N LEU A 12 -3.90 22.55 13.99
CA LEU A 12 -5.08 22.31 13.17
C LEU A 12 -5.14 23.36 12.07
N LEU A 13 -5.10 22.91 10.82
CA LEU A 13 -5.24 23.78 9.67
C LEU A 13 -6.73 23.95 9.35
N ALA A 14 -7.25 25.14 9.63
CA ALA A 14 -8.65 25.48 9.46
C ALA A 14 -9.07 25.56 7.99
N PRO A 15 -10.37 25.35 7.66
CA PRO A 15 -10.88 25.48 6.30
C PRO A 15 -10.77 26.90 5.74
N THR A 16 -10.60 27.91 6.60
CA THR A 16 -10.40 29.31 6.21
C THR A 16 -8.96 29.62 5.78
N HIS A 17 -8.03 28.68 5.91
CA HIS A 17 -6.66 28.88 5.45
C HIS A 17 -6.62 29.03 3.91
N PRO A 18 -5.85 29.96 3.33
CA PRO A 18 -5.87 30.24 1.89
C PRO A 18 -5.68 29.01 1.01
N ILE A 19 -4.72 28.13 1.34
CA ILE A 19 -4.49 26.89 0.58
C ILE A 19 -5.68 25.93 0.65
N LYS A 20 -6.41 25.91 1.78
CA LYS A 20 -7.58 25.04 1.98
C LYS A 20 -8.79 25.56 1.24
N ILE A 21 -9.01 26.87 1.25
CA ILE A 21 -10.05 27.51 0.44
C ILE A 21 -9.81 27.21 -1.05
N LEU A 22 -8.57 27.38 -1.53
CA LEU A 22 -8.23 27.08 -2.93
C LEU A 22 -8.45 25.60 -3.27
N TRP A 23 -8.05 24.69 -2.37
CA TRP A 23 -8.27 23.26 -2.57
C TRP A 23 -9.76 22.90 -2.61
N LEU A 24 -10.56 23.40 -1.67
CA LEU A 24 -12.01 23.17 -1.62
C LEU A 24 -12.71 23.72 -2.86
N LEU A 25 -12.32 24.91 -3.31
CA LEU A 25 -12.82 25.51 -4.55
C LEU A 25 -12.51 24.63 -5.76
N GLN A 26 -11.26 24.17 -5.88
CA GLN A 26 -10.84 23.31 -6.98
C GLN A 26 -11.57 21.96 -6.96
N TYR A 27 -11.75 21.39 -5.77
CA TYR A 27 -12.48 20.14 -5.56
C TYR A 27 -13.95 20.29 -5.99
N GLN A 28 -14.58 21.40 -5.61
CA GLN A 28 -15.96 21.71 -5.99
C GLN A 28 -16.10 21.94 -7.50
N LEU A 29 -15.15 22.61 -8.15
CA LEU A 29 -15.19 22.81 -9.60
C LEU A 29 -15.08 21.50 -10.37
N MET A 30 -14.20 20.59 -9.93
CA MET A 30 -14.11 19.24 -10.50
C MET A 30 -15.45 18.50 -10.38
N LEU A 31 -16.09 18.57 -9.21
CA LEU A 31 -17.41 17.94 -9.00
C LEU A 31 -18.50 18.53 -9.88
N PHE A 32 -18.50 19.85 -10.09
CA PHE A 32 -19.47 20.50 -10.96
C PHE A 32 -19.24 20.17 -12.44
N ASP A 33 -17.99 20.06 -12.88
CA ASP A 33 -17.66 19.60 -14.23
C ASP A 33 -18.19 18.17 -14.45
N TRP A 34 -17.90 17.25 -13.54
CA TRP A 34 -18.40 15.88 -13.62
C TRP A 34 -19.92 15.81 -13.60
N SER A 35 -20.57 16.57 -12.71
CA SER A 35 -22.03 16.63 -12.64
C SER A 35 -22.64 17.15 -13.95
N THR A 36 -22.00 18.11 -14.61
CA THR A 36 -22.45 18.66 -15.90
C THR A 36 -22.36 17.63 -17.01
N GLN A 37 -21.28 16.84 -17.03
CA GLN A 37 -21.11 15.75 -18.01
C GLN A 37 -22.16 14.64 -17.85
N MET A 38 -22.75 14.49 -16.66
CA MET A 38 -23.74 13.46 -16.35
C MET A 38 -25.18 13.86 -16.65
N ILE A 39 -25.43 15.11 -17.05
CA ILE A 39 -26.77 15.59 -17.37
C ILE A 39 -27.35 14.77 -18.53
N GLY A 40 -28.48 14.09 -18.28
CA GLY A 40 -29.16 13.26 -19.27
C GLY A 40 -28.72 11.79 -19.32
N MET A 41 -27.78 11.37 -18.46
CA MET A 41 -27.41 9.96 -18.30
C MET A 41 -28.41 9.22 -17.38
N SER A 42 -28.61 7.92 -17.60
CA SER A 42 -29.37 7.07 -16.67
C SER A 42 -28.55 6.74 -15.41
N GLU A 43 -29.20 6.36 -14.31
CA GLU A 43 -28.51 5.99 -13.05
C GLU A 43 -27.47 4.87 -13.26
N ASP A 44 -27.80 3.86 -14.07
CA ASP A 44 -26.87 2.77 -14.40
C ASP A 44 -25.67 3.25 -15.23
N ALA A 45 -25.85 4.26 -16.07
CA ALA A 45 -24.75 4.85 -16.84
C ALA A 45 -23.84 5.69 -15.93
N ILE A 46 -24.42 6.44 -14.99
CA ILE A 46 -23.66 7.24 -14.01
C ILE A 46 -22.80 6.33 -13.13
N ARG A 47 -23.35 5.23 -12.63
CA ARG A 47 -22.61 4.25 -11.81
C ARG A 47 -21.43 3.61 -12.54
N LYS A 48 -21.45 3.55 -13.87
CA LYS A 48 -20.33 3.05 -14.69
C LYS A 48 -19.33 4.13 -15.07
N ALA A 49 -19.77 5.39 -15.13
CA ALA A 49 -18.98 6.53 -15.54
C ALA A 49 -18.06 7.08 -14.44
N ILE A 50 -18.30 6.71 -13.16
CA ILE A 50 -17.54 7.17 -11.99
C ILE A 50 -17.11 5.99 -11.13
N ASP A 51 -15.84 5.99 -10.75
CA ASP A 51 -15.29 5.22 -9.65
C ASP A 51 -15.54 5.91 -8.30
N ILE A 52 -16.60 5.48 -7.60
CA ILE A 52 -17.00 6.03 -6.29
C ILE A 52 -15.90 5.78 -5.24
N GLU A 53 -15.28 4.60 -5.26
CA GLU A 53 -14.21 4.25 -4.31
C GLU A 53 -12.98 5.14 -4.51
N GLY A 54 -12.62 5.43 -5.77
CA GLY A 54 -11.53 6.35 -6.10
C GLY A 54 -11.83 7.80 -5.68
N PHE A 55 -13.07 8.23 -5.87
CA PHE A 55 -13.54 9.55 -5.47
C PHE A 55 -13.48 9.78 -3.95
N GLU A 56 -13.95 8.82 -3.15
CA GLU A 56 -13.96 8.93 -1.68
C GLU A 56 -12.55 9.02 -1.07
N LYS A 57 -11.52 8.59 -1.81
CA LYS A 57 -10.12 8.65 -1.39
C LYS A 57 -9.47 10.03 -1.57
N ILE A 58 -10.12 10.99 -2.24
CA ILE A 58 -9.56 12.32 -2.49
C ILE A 58 -9.59 13.15 -1.21
N LEU A 59 -8.43 13.24 -0.54
CA LEU A 59 -8.27 13.96 0.71
C LEU A 59 -7.22 15.06 0.57
N PRO A 60 -7.35 16.18 1.30
CA PRO A 60 -6.41 17.30 1.21
C PRO A 60 -5.16 17.07 2.08
N LEU A 61 -4.58 15.87 1.95
CA LEU A 61 -3.35 15.44 2.60
C LEU A 61 -2.15 16.08 1.89
N ASN A 62 -1.10 16.33 2.66
CA ASN A 62 0.17 16.88 2.18
C ASN A 62 0.10 18.24 1.47
N LEU A 63 -0.99 19.00 1.68
CA LEU A 63 -1.22 20.32 1.12
C LEU A 63 -1.46 21.36 2.23
N PRO A 64 -0.39 21.97 2.80
CA PRO A 64 1.03 21.64 2.62
C PRO A 64 1.44 20.38 3.41
N ASN A 65 2.60 19.82 3.10
CA ASN A 65 3.10 18.58 3.71
C ASN A 65 3.74 18.79 5.08
N ALA A 66 4.33 19.95 5.32
CA ALA A 66 4.76 20.37 6.64
C ALA A 66 4.71 21.89 6.78
N LEU A 67 4.64 22.34 8.03
CA LEU A 67 4.65 23.74 8.43
C LEU A 67 5.68 23.94 9.53
N SER A 68 6.28 25.13 9.60
CA SER A 68 7.17 25.49 10.70
C SER A 68 6.93 26.95 11.10
N PHE A 69 6.98 27.19 12.40
CA PHE A 69 6.80 28.51 13.02
C PHE A 69 7.98 28.86 13.94
N GLU A 70 8.89 27.89 14.19
CA GLU A 70 10.01 28.01 15.10
C GLU A 70 11.21 27.21 14.57
N LYS A 71 12.41 27.55 15.04
CA LYS A 71 13.65 26.90 14.61
C LYS A 71 13.64 25.41 14.93
N ASN A 72 14.13 24.57 14.01
CA ASN A 72 14.31 23.12 14.17
C ASN A 72 13.03 22.34 14.49
N CYS A 73 11.86 22.92 14.23
CA CYS A 73 10.58 22.27 14.48
C CYS A 73 9.70 22.33 13.24
N PHE A 74 9.37 21.16 12.70
CA PHE A 74 8.28 21.01 11.74
C PHE A 74 7.07 20.37 12.40
N TYR A 75 5.90 20.81 11.97
CA TYR A 75 4.64 20.12 12.15
C TYR A 75 4.26 19.47 10.82
N VAL A 76 4.06 18.15 10.80
CA VAL A 76 3.92 17.36 9.57
C VAL A 76 2.47 17.01 9.34
N ASN A 77 1.95 17.25 8.14
CA ASN A 77 0.61 16.84 7.76
C ASN A 77 0.51 15.32 7.84
N THR A 78 -0.22 14.85 8.83
CA THR A 78 -0.31 13.45 9.17
C THR A 78 -1.65 12.88 8.77
N ASP A 79 -2.71 13.62 9.09
CA ASP A 79 -4.06 13.14 8.87
C ASP A 79 -5.03 14.29 8.67
N VAL A 80 -6.29 13.94 8.42
CA VAL A 80 -7.42 14.87 8.38
C VAL A 80 -8.51 14.41 9.33
N LEU A 81 -9.19 15.35 9.98
CA LEU A 81 -10.40 15.01 10.76
C LEU A 81 -11.58 14.78 9.81
N ASP A 82 -11.65 15.60 8.77
CA ASP A 82 -12.64 15.58 7.71
C ASP A 82 -12.11 16.32 6.48
N LEU A 83 -12.98 16.63 5.52
CA LEU A 83 -12.61 17.39 4.32
C LEU A 83 -12.07 18.81 4.63
N TYR A 84 -12.37 19.36 5.80
CA TYR A 84 -12.16 20.77 6.15
C TYR A 84 -10.92 20.98 7.04
N TRP A 85 -10.67 20.08 7.99
CA TRP A 85 -9.64 20.21 9.00
C TRP A 85 -8.49 19.23 8.79
N SER A 86 -7.27 19.75 8.74
CA SER A 86 -6.06 18.92 8.70
C SER A 86 -5.25 18.98 9.98
N ILE A 87 -4.59 17.86 10.26
CA ILE A 87 -3.88 17.58 11.49
C ILE A 87 -2.37 17.61 11.21
N PHE A 88 -1.67 18.47 11.95
CA PHE A 88 -0.23 18.68 11.87
C PHE A 88 0.41 18.48 13.26
N PRO A 89 0.65 17.23 13.69
CA PRO A 89 1.44 16.93 14.89
C PRO A 89 2.88 17.43 14.74
N LYS A 90 3.52 17.71 15.88
CA LYS A 90 4.94 18.02 15.93
C LYS A 90 5.75 16.82 15.43
N SER A 91 6.77 17.07 14.61
CA SER A 91 7.60 15.99 14.03
C SER A 91 8.39 15.17 15.05
N THR A 92 8.59 15.70 16.25
CA THR A 92 9.23 15.00 17.38
C THR A 92 8.25 14.19 18.22
N THR A 93 6.94 14.28 17.96
CA THR A 93 5.93 13.52 18.69
C THR A 93 6.16 12.03 18.45
N THR A 94 6.43 11.30 19.53
CA THR A 94 6.74 9.86 19.47
C THR A 94 5.50 9.01 19.21
N ASP A 95 4.32 9.47 19.66
CA ASP A 95 3.06 8.77 19.45
C ASP A 95 2.00 9.71 18.88
N ILE A 96 2.07 9.84 17.55
CA ILE A 96 1.15 10.69 16.79
C ILE A 96 -0.30 10.22 16.95
N ARG A 97 -0.54 8.90 17.00
CA ARG A 97 -1.90 8.36 17.07
C ARG A 97 -2.59 8.70 18.38
N LYS A 98 -1.86 8.61 19.50
CA LYS A 98 -2.38 9.07 20.79
C LYS A 98 -2.81 10.53 20.72
N VAL A 99 -1.99 11.40 20.15
CA VAL A 99 -2.30 12.84 20.04
C VAL A 99 -3.52 13.07 19.14
N VAL A 100 -3.60 12.39 18.00
CA VAL A 100 -4.75 12.45 17.08
C VAL A 100 -6.04 11.97 17.78
N ALA A 101 -6.02 10.81 18.43
CA ALA A 101 -7.18 10.25 19.12
C ALA A 101 -7.66 11.15 20.28
N MET A 102 -6.73 11.72 21.05
CA MET A 102 -7.08 12.68 22.10
C MET A 102 -7.78 13.93 21.54
N ILE A 103 -7.37 14.40 20.36
CA ILE A 103 -7.97 15.57 19.70
C ILE A 103 -9.32 15.25 19.10
N SER A 104 -9.46 14.12 18.41
CA SER A 104 -10.76 13.65 17.91
C SER A 104 -11.77 13.56 19.06
N LYS A 105 -11.37 12.94 20.18
CA LYS A 105 -12.21 12.86 21.39
C LYS A 105 -12.54 14.23 21.99
N ALA A 106 -11.56 15.12 22.09
CA ALA A 106 -11.76 16.47 22.62
C ALA A 106 -12.70 17.32 21.75
N LEU A 107 -12.67 17.12 20.43
CA LEU A 107 -13.54 17.80 19.47
C LEU A 107 -14.89 17.09 19.28
N GLY A 108 -15.12 15.95 19.92
CA GLY A 108 -16.34 15.17 19.79
C GLY A 108 -16.47 14.41 18.46
N TYR A 109 -15.38 14.25 17.71
CA TYR A 109 -15.34 13.35 16.56
C TYR A 109 -15.31 11.90 17.05
N LYS A 110 -16.29 11.10 16.61
CA LYS A 110 -16.29 9.65 16.80
C LYS A 110 -15.54 9.04 15.63
N ASP A 111 -14.34 8.53 15.88
CA ASP A 111 -13.64 7.70 14.93
C ASP A 111 -14.15 6.25 15.09
N ASP A 112 -15.27 5.94 14.42
CA ASP A 112 -15.96 4.66 14.61
C ASP A 112 -15.21 3.46 13.98
N LEU A 113 -14.22 3.71 13.10
CA LEU A 113 -13.54 2.66 12.33
C LEU A 113 -12.09 2.40 12.76
N GLY A 114 -11.43 3.36 13.40
CA GLY A 114 -10.01 3.23 13.78
C GLY A 114 -9.09 3.12 12.56
N ASN A 115 -9.46 3.79 11.46
CA ASN A 115 -8.68 3.80 10.23
C ASN A 115 -7.32 4.48 10.47
N ILE A 116 -6.27 3.97 9.83
CA ILE A 116 -4.95 4.62 9.89
C ILE A 116 -4.67 5.25 8.53
N SER A 117 -4.97 6.55 8.40
CA SER A 117 -4.87 7.31 7.14
C SER A 117 -5.63 6.63 5.99
N SER A 118 -4.92 5.88 5.12
CA SER A 118 -5.47 5.14 4.00
C SER A 118 -5.69 3.64 4.25
N VAL A 119 -5.27 3.11 5.40
CA VAL A 119 -5.37 1.67 5.72
C VAL A 119 -6.60 1.39 6.56
N SER A 120 -7.50 0.55 6.03
CA SER A 120 -8.76 0.16 6.69
C SER A 120 -8.68 -1.23 7.34
N PRO A 121 -9.55 -1.51 8.35
CA PRO A 121 -9.70 -2.86 8.89
C PRO A 121 -10.01 -3.92 7.83
N SER A 122 -10.82 -3.57 6.82
CA SER A 122 -11.19 -4.49 5.74
C SER A 122 -10.00 -4.89 4.86
N GLN A 123 -9.05 -3.98 4.61
CA GLN A 123 -7.83 -4.30 3.86
C GLN A 123 -6.94 -5.29 4.63
N ILE A 124 -6.80 -5.11 5.95
CA ILE A 124 -6.05 -6.04 6.79
C ILE A 124 -6.76 -7.39 6.86
N ALA A 125 -8.10 -7.38 6.99
CA ALA A 125 -8.92 -8.58 7.01
C ALA A 125 -8.78 -9.38 5.70
N ASP A 126 -8.77 -8.75 4.52
CA ASP A 126 -8.50 -9.42 3.25
C ASP A 126 -7.13 -10.11 3.23
N ARG A 127 -6.08 -9.48 3.77
CA ARG A 127 -4.75 -10.09 3.84
C ARG A 127 -4.67 -11.24 4.82
N LEU A 128 -5.31 -11.12 5.99
CA LEU A 128 -5.42 -12.22 6.94
C LEU A 128 -6.27 -13.37 6.38
N TRP A 129 -7.34 -13.06 5.66
CA TRP A 129 -8.16 -14.03 4.95
C TRP A 129 -7.34 -14.84 3.94
N ARG A 130 -6.51 -14.15 3.12
CA ARG A 130 -5.58 -14.83 2.19
C ARG A 130 -4.63 -15.74 2.95
N TYR A 131 -4.00 -15.23 4.01
CA TYR A 131 -3.13 -16.05 4.86
C TYR A 131 -3.83 -17.31 5.39
N LEU A 132 -5.04 -17.17 5.94
CA LEU A 132 -5.81 -18.29 6.49
C LEU A 132 -6.25 -19.30 5.41
N ARG A 133 -6.61 -18.82 4.21
CA ARG A 133 -6.88 -19.69 3.06
C ARG A 133 -5.65 -20.50 2.66
N HIS A 134 -4.44 -19.96 2.83
CA HIS A 134 -3.18 -20.67 2.58
C HIS A 134 -2.83 -21.66 3.69
N HIS A 135 -3.37 -21.47 4.90
CA HIS A 135 -3.08 -22.29 6.07
C HIS A 135 -4.37 -22.83 6.71
N PRO A 136 -5.13 -23.69 6.01
CA PRO A 136 -6.45 -24.16 6.47
C PRO A 136 -6.41 -25.02 7.74
N TYR A 137 -5.21 -25.46 8.14
CA TYR A 137 -5.00 -26.21 9.39
C TYR A 137 -4.97 -25.31 10.63
N ILE A 138 -4.89 -23.99 10.47
CA ILE A 138 -4.85 -23.04 11.58
C ILE A 138 -6.22 -22.95 12.23
N LYS A 139 -6.27 -23.36 13.51
CA LYS A 139 -7.47 -23.20 14.37
C LYS A 139 -7.34 -22.01 15.32
N THR A 140 -6.15 -21.45 15.46
CA THR A 140 -5.86 -20.34 16.36
C THR A 140 -4.89 -19.41 15.66
N LEU A 141 -5.37 -18.23 15.29
CA LEU A 141 -4.58 -17.19 14.65
C LEU A 141 -3.79 -16.45 15.73
N LYS A 142 -2.47 -16.70 15.75
CA LYS A 142 -1.54 -16.00 16.64
C LYS A 142 -1.04 -14.72 15.98
N LEU A 143 -1.29 -13.58 16.60
CA LEU A 143 -0.91 -12.26 16.10
C LEU A 143 0.03 -11.57 17.08
N ASN A 144 1.16 -11.09 16.60
CA ASN A 144 1.93 -10.08 17.32
C ASN A 144 1.64 -8.71 16.71
N VAL A 145 1.48 -7.67 17.52
CA VAL A 145 1.29 -6.31 17.03
C VAL A 145 2.26 -5.38 17.76
N LEU A 146 3.19 -4.80 17.02
CA LEU A 146 4.14 -3.81 17.49
C LEU A 146 3.56 -2.42 17.28
N ASN A 147 3.58 -1.62 18.34
CA ASN A 147 2.93 -0.32 18.43
C ASN A 147 1.45 -0.43 18.01
N PRO A 148 0.56 -0.98 18.85
CA PRO A 148 -0.85 -1.18 18.48
C PRO A 148 -1.73 0.07 18.61
N GLY A 149 -1.26 1.14 19.27
CA GLY A 149 -2.13 2.22 19.71
C GLY A 149 -3.22 1.71 20.67
N ASP A 150 -4.46 2.13 20.48
CA ASP A 150 -5.63 1.66 21.23
C ASP A 150 -6.11 0.25 20.84
N GLY A 151 -5.61 -0.31 19.74
CA GLY A 151 -5.98 -1.62 19.22
C GLY A 151 -7.30 -1.69 18.45
N LEU A 152 -8.04 -0.57 18.28
CA LEU A 152 -9.37 -0.58 17.66
C LEU A 152 -9.34 -1.10 16.21
N LEU A 153 -8.30 -0.75 15.45
CA LEU A 153 -8.06 -1.25 14.10
C LEU A 153 -8.11 -2.78 14.02
N PHE A 154 -7.47 -3.47 14.98
CA PHE A 154 -7.40 -4.94 15.00
C PHE A 154 -8.69 -5.56 15.51
N LEU A 155 -9.36 -4.93 16.47
CA LEU A 155 -10.67 -5.38 16.91
C LEU A 155 -11.67 -5.34 15.73
N ASN A 156 -11.69 -4.25 14.98
CA ASN A 156 -12.51 -4.13 13.76
C ASN A 156 -12.08 -5.11 12.66
N THR A 157 -10.78 -5.37 12.51
CA THR A 157 -10.28 -6.38 11.56
C THR A 157 -10.80 -7.78 11.91
N ILE A 158 -10.80 -8.14 13.20
CA ILE A 158 -11.32 -9.42 13.69
C ILE A 158 -12.84 -9.50 13.48
N ARG A 159 -13.57 -8.40 13.70
CA ARG A 159 -15.01 -8.32 13.41
C ARG A 159 -15.29 -8.59 11.94
N GLU A 160 -14.51 -8.03 11.02
CA GLU A 160 -14.65 -8.32 9.58
C GLU A 160 -14.39 -9.80 9.24
N LEU A 161 -13.38 -10.42 9.85
CA LEU A 161 -13.10 -11.85 9.66
C LEU A 161 -14.23 -12.74 10.20
N GLN A 162 -14.81 -12.40 11.35
CA GLN A 162 -15.89 -13.17 11.98
C GLN A 162 -17.21 -13.12 11.22
N LYS A 163 -17.44 -12.09 10.39
CA LYS A 163 -18.59 -12.06 9.47
C LYS A 163 -18.57 -13.20 8.44
N MET A 164 -17.41 -13.82 8.22
CA MET A 164 -17.25 -14.89 7.23
C MET A 164 -17.50 -16.26 7.86
N ASP A 165 -18.41 -17.05 7.27
CA ASP A 165 -18.81 -18.36 7.81
C ASP A 165 -17.64 -19.34 7.99
N ASP A 166 -16.63 -19.29 7.12
CA ASP A 166 -15.44 -20.13 7.18
C ASP A 166 -14.61 -19.92 8.46
N PHE A 167 -14.69 -18.74 9.08
CA PHE A 167 -13.83 -18.34 10.20
C PHE A 167 -14.56 -18.10 11.52
N LYS A 168 -15.87 -18.38 11.60
CA LYS A 168 -16.65 -18.26 12.86
C LYS A 168 -16.03 -19.05 14.02
N ASN A 169 -15.46 -20.22 13.75
CA ASN A 169 -14.85 -21.07 14.76
C ASN A 169 -13.36 -20.77 15.02
N LEU A 170 -12.80 -19.73 14.38
CA LEU A 170 -11.40 -19.35 14.54
C LEU A 170 -11.19 -18.71 15.92
N ARG A 171 -10.11 -19.14 16.61
CA ARG A 171 -9.66 -18.48 17.84
C ARG A 171 -8.55 -17.47 17.56
N TYR A 172 -8.41 -16.47 18.41
CA TYR A 172 -7.43 -15.40 18.29
C TYR A 172 -6.55 -15.34 19.54
N ASP A 173 -5.23 -15.30 19.34
CA ASP A 173 -4.23 -15.08 20.38
C ASP A 173 -3.37 -13.88 19.97
N ILE A 174 -3.57 -12.74 20.63
CA ILE A 174 -2.95 -11.47 20.25
C ILE A 174 -1.96 -11.03 21.31
N THR A 175 -0.73 -10.70 20.92
CA THR A 175 0.25 -10.10 21.81
C THR A 175 0.62 -8.70 21.31
N PHE A 176 0.31 -7.71 22.14
CA PHE A 176 0.61 -6.30 21.93
C PHE A 176 1.99 -5.96 22.51
N TYR A 177 2.86 -5.35 21.70
CA TYR A 177 4.16 -4.84 22.12
C TYR A 177 4.18 -3.33 21.89
N GLY A 178 4.62 -2.55 22.87
CA GLY A 178 4.77 -1.11 22.65
C GLY A 178 5.39 -0.38 23.84
N THR A 179 5.67 0.90 23.65
CA THR A 179 6.27 1.77 24.65
C THR A 179 5.22 2.46 25.54
N LEU A 180 3.97 2.48 25.06
CA LEU A 180 2.81 3.02 25.77
C LEU A 180 2.57 2.36 27.14
N GLY A 181 1.95 3.10 28.05
CA GLY A 181 1.41 2.53 29.28
C GLY A 181 0.34 1.48 29.00
N TYR A 182 0.20 0.50 29.89
CA TYR A 182 -0.73 -0.62 29.76
C TYR A 182 -2.19 -0.19 29.56
N GLU A 183 -2.59 0.93 30.16
CA GLU A 183 -3.94 1.48 30.08
C GLU A 183 -4.31 2.00 28.68
N LEU A 184 -3.32 2.47 27.91
CA LEU A 184 -3.54 3.03 26.58
C LEU A 184 -3.33 1.98 25.50
N MET A 185 -2.34 1.11 25.68
CA MET A 185 -2.02 0.07 24.72
C MET A 185 -3.14 -0.95 24.64
N GLY A 186 -3.83 -1.09 23.52
CA GLY A 186 -4.91 -2.06 23.38
C GLY A 186 -6.11 -1.77 24.29
N SER A 187 -6.39 -0.50 24.58
CA SER A 187 -7.52 -0.09 25.44
C SER A 187 -8.88 -0.52 24.86
N ALA A 188 -9.03 -0.59 23.53
CA ALA A 188 -10.26 -1.07 22.90
C ALA A 188 -10.59 -2.53 23.27
N PHE A 189 -9.57 -3.36 23.50
CA PHE A 189 -9.75 -4.73 23.98
C PHE A 189 -10.09 -4.78 25.47
N ASP A 190 -9.55 -3.86 26.28
CA ASP A 190 -9.95 -3.75 27.69
C ASP A 190 -11.41 -3.32 27.79
N GLU A 191 -11.82 -2.32 26.98
CA GLU A 191 -13.21 -1.83 26.92
C GLU A 191 -14.19 -2.91 26.50
N LEU A 192 -13.81 -3.77 25.53
CA LEU A 192 -14.57 -4.95 25.14
C LEU A 192 -14.78 -5.94 26.30
N MET A 193 -13.73 -6.17 27.12
CA MET A 193 -13.80 -7.09 28.26
C MET A 193 -14.45 -6.49 29.50
N SER A 194 -14.39 -5.17 29.67
CA SER A 194 -14.95 -4.47 30.82
C SER A 194 -16.43 -4.15 30.57
N ASP A 195 -17.30 -5.06 31.01
CA ASP A 195 -18.76 -5.10 30.82
C ASP A 195 -19.61 -3.88 31.29
N ILE A 196 -19.06 -2.67 31.45
CA ILE A 196 -19.69 -1.62 32.29
C ILE A 196 -20.46 -0.53 31.53
N THR A 197 -20.29 -0.33 30.21
CA THR A 197 -20.77 0.93 29.57
C THR A 197 -21.67 0.82 28.34
N LEU A 198 -22.09 -0.36 27.92
CA LEU A 198 -23.03 -0.47 26.80
C LEU A 198 -24.29 -1.19 27.28
N SER A 199 -25.41 -0.45 27.30
CA SER A 199 -26.76 -0.98 27.48
C SER A 199 -26.95 -2.21 26.58
N GLU A 200 -27.50 -3.29 27.13
CA GLU A 200 -27.95 -4.47 26.36
C GLU A 200 -28.73 -3.98 25.12
N GLY A 201 -28.16 -4.17 23.92
CA GLY A 201 -28.74 -3.74 22.64
C GLY A 201 -27.94 -2.72 21.81
N SER A 202 -26.80 -2.19 22.28
CA SER A 202 -25.87 -1.38 21.45
C SER A 202 -24.56 -2.10 21.09
N ARG A 203 -24.39 -3.37 21.49
CA ARG A 203 -23.23 -4.18 21.11
C ARG A 203 -23.47 -4.85 19.76
N PRO A 204 -22.48 -4.89 18.85
CA PRO A 204 -22.53 -5.77 17.68
C PRO A 204 -22.62 -7.23 18.13
N ASP A 205 -23.51 -8.04 17.53
CA ASP A 205 -23.66 -9.48 17.84
C ASP A 205 -22.32 -10.25 17.79
N ILE A 206 -21.38 -9.80 16.95
CA ILE A 206 -20.05 -10.38 16.79
C ILE A 206 -19.20 -10.24 18.06
N ASP A 207 -19.37 -9.15 18.81
CA ASP A 207 -18.61 -8.92 20.05
C ASP A 207 -19.02 -9.92 21.12
N ASP A 208 -20.32 -10.21 21.23
CA ASP A 208 -20.82 -11.22 22.15
C ASP A 208 -20.28 -12.61 21.76
N GLU A 209 -20.27 -12.95 20.45
CA GLU A 209 -19.69 -14.19 19.95
C GLU A 209 -18.18 -14.34 20.26
N LEU A 210 -17.43 -13.24 20.30
CA LEU A 210 -16.01 -13.24 20.65
C LEU A 210 -15.77 -13.48 22.15
N LEU A 211 -16.72 -13.03 22.98
CA LEU A 211 -16.70 -13.17 24.44
C LEU A 211 -17.34 -14.49 24.89
N GLU A 212 -18.07 -15.18 24.01
CA GLU A 212 -18.67 -16.47 24.33
C GLU A 212 -17.62 -17.48 24.82
N PRO A 213 -17.83 -18.10 26.00
CA PRO A 213 -16.93 -19.10 26.50
C PRO A 213 -16.96 -20.31 25.56
N SER A 214 -15.78 -20.72 25.07
CA SER A 214 -15.70 -21.95 24.28
C SER A 214 -16.06 -23.16 25.14
N HIS A 215 -16.28 -24.33 24.52
CA HIS A 215 -16.52 -25.59 25.23
C HIS A 215 -15.47 -25.92 26.31
N ASN A 216 -14.28 -25.30 26.26
CA ASN A 216 -13.29 -25.37 27.32
C ASN A 216 -12.92 -23.96 27.82
N PRO A 217 -13.23 -23.61 29.10
CA PRO A 217 -12.94 -22.30 29.68
C PRO A 217 -11.47 -21.90 29.67
N LEU A 218 -10.54 -22.86 29.53
CA LEU A 218 -9.10 -22.59 29.42
C LEU A 218 -8.69 -22.08 28.03
N PHE A 219 -9.58 -22.13 27.04
CA PHE A 219 -9.33 -21.71 25.67
C PHE A 219 -10.44 -20.77 25.20
N PRO A 220 -10.47 -19.51 25.67
CA PRO A 220 -11.43 -18.53 25.17
C PRO A 220 -11.24 -18.32 23.66
N LYS A 221 -12.29 -17.82 22.99
CA LYS A 221 -12.22 -17.53 21.55
C LYS A 221 -11.26 -16.39 21.25
N LEU A 222 -11.23 -15.37 22.12
CA LEU A 222 -10.29 -14.26 22.07
C LEU A 222 -9.39 -14.27 23.31
N PHE A 223 -8.08 -14.30 23.10
CA PHE A 223 -7.05 -14.11 24.10
C PHE A 223 -6.14 -12.96 23.67
N PHE A 224 -5.83 -12.04 24.59
CA PHE A 224 -4.83 -11.01 24.33
C PHE A 224 -3.90 -10.79 25.53
N SER A 225 -2.68 -10.34 25.24
CA SER A 225 -1.67 -9.98 26.23
C SER A 225 -0.92 -8.72 25.82
N LYS A 226 -0.44 -7.97 26.81
CA LYS A 226 0.28 -6.70 26.62
C LYS A 226 1.70 -6.82 27.16
N VAL A 227 2.67 -6.38 26.39
CA VAL A 227 4.09 -6.38 26.73
C VAL A 227 4.60 -4.95 26.57
N LYS A 228 4.88 -4.30 27.69
CA LYS A 228 5.52 -2.98 27.68
C LYS A 228 7.01 -3.16 27.39
N VAL A 229 7.52 -2.38 26.46
CA VAL A 229 8.92 -2.40 26.01
C VAL A 229 9.53 -1.01 26.24
N ASP A 230 10.74 -0.94 26.79
CA ASP A 230 11.48 0.32 26.88
C ASP A 230 11.93 0.75 25.46
N PRO A 231 11.80 2.04 25.08
CA PRO A 231 12.16 2.52 23.73
C PRO A 231 13.58 2.15 23.25
N ASP A 232 14.54 2.04 24.17
CA ASP A 232 15.95 1.75 23.85
C ASP A 232 16.32 0.26 23.99
N LYS A 233 15.36 -0.62 24.32
CA LYS A 233 15.63 -2.04 24.63
C LYS A 233 14.82 -3.01 23.77
N TRP A 234 14.44 -2.60 22.58
CA TRP A 234 13.77 -3.51 21.64
C TRP A 234 14.63 -4.71 21.23
N ILE A 235 15.96 -4.60 21.36
CA ILE A 235 16.90 -5.68 21.07
C ILE A 235 16.77 -6.85 22.06
N ASP A 236 16.34 -6.58 23.30
CA ASP A 236 16.21 -7.59 24.35
C ASP A 236 14.85 -8.31 24.32
N VAL A 237 13.93 -7.84 23.46
CA VAL A 237 12.58 -8.37 23.37
C VAL A 237 12.57 -9.72 22.68
N HIS A 238 12.06 -10.72 23.39
CA HIS A 238 11.83 -12.05 22.85
C HIS A 238 10.39 -12.12 22.32
N PHE A 239 10.24 -11.93 21.01
CA PHE A 239 8.94 -12.05 20.35
C PHE A 239 8.43 -13.49 20.42
N LYS A 240 7.15 -13.66 20.77
CA LYS A 240 6.46 -14.95 20.67
C LYS A 240 6.37 -15.40 19.21
N GLU A 241 6.36 -16.71 18.98
CA GLU A 241 6.02 -17.26 17.68
C GLU A 241 4.58 -16.90 17.31
N ALA A 242 4.42 -16.31 16.13
CA ALA A 242 3.14 -15.86 15.62
C ALA A 242 2.94 -16.30 14.17
N ASN A 243 1.69 -16.42 13.77
CA ASN A 243 1.33 -16.64 12.38
C ASN A 243 1.59 -15.38 11.55
N VAL A 244 1.15 -14.24 12.09
CA VAL A 244 1.35 -12.94 11.48
C VAL A 244 1.86 -11.95 12.54
N THR A 245 2.94 -11.24 12.24
CA THR A 245 3.35 -10.08 13.03
C THR A 245 3.01 -8.79 12.27
N VAL A 246 2.37 -7.83 12.94
CA VAL A 246 2.06 -6.52 12.38
C VAL A 246 2.90 -5.46 13.08
N ILE A 247 3.55 -4.59 12.31
CA ILE A 247 4.37 -3.47 12.80
C ILE A 247 3.80 -2.17 12.26
N ILE A 248 3.49 -1.22 13.14
CA ILE A 248 2.82 0.03 12.77
C ILE A 248 3.63 1.24 13.23
N ASP A 249 4.03 2.12 12.30
CA ASP A 249 4.76 3.37 12.58
C ASP A 249 5.81 3.22 13.69
N GLN A 250 6.56 2.12 13.67
CA GLN A 250 7.50 1.77 14.74
C GLN A 250 8.82 2.54 14.60
N PHE A 251 9.12 3.03 13.40
CA PHE A 251 10.40 3.64 13.08
C PHE A 251 10.33 5.16 13.18
N VAL A 252 11.30 5.73 13.89
CA VAL A 252 11.37 7.18 14.13
C VAL A 252 11.81 7.90 12.86
N THR A 253 11.19 9.04 12.58
CA THR A 253 11.57 9.90 11.45
C THR A 253 12.16 11.22 11.92
N LYS A 254 13.07 11.77 11.11
CA LYS A 254 13.68 13.09 11.28
C LYS A 254 13.10 14.02 10.23
N THR A 255 12.87 15.28 10.58
CA THR A 255 12.45 16.31 9.63
C THR A 255 13.59 17.29 9.39
N ILE A 256 13.84 17.58 8.13
CA ILE A 256 14.95 18.44 7.70
C ILE A 256 14.54 19.30 6.51
N SER A 257 15.14 20.48 6.43
CA SER A 257 15.05 21.37 5.27
C SER A 257 16.08 20.95 4.23
N ARG A 258 15.67 20.64 3.00
CA ARG A 258 16.58 20.31 1.89
C ARG A 258 16.14 20.98 0.59
N PRO A 259 17.08 21.29 -0.34
CA PRO A 259 16.73 21.71 -1.69
C PRO A 259 15.84 20.69 -2.40
N ALA A 260 14.95 21.16 -3.29
CA ALA A 260 14.07 20.28 -4.06
C ALA A 260 14.84 19.19 -4.85
N GLY A 261 16.00 19.55 -5.42
CA GLY A 261 16.80 18.66 -6.27
C GLY A 261 16.12 18.37 -7.62
N ASN A 262 16.54 17.29 -8.29
CA ASN A 262 15.99 16.87 -9.58
C ASN A 262 14.94 15.77 -9.42
N VAL A 263 13.88 16.08 -8.68
CA VAL A 263 12.76 15.17 -8.41
C VAL A 263 11.52 15.65 -9.13
N PRO A 264 10.73 14.74 -9.74
CA PRO A 264 9.54 15.13 -10.48
C PRO A 264 8.48 15.76 -9.57
N GLY A 265 7.54 16.44 -10.23
CA GLY A 265 6.38 17.03 -9.59
C GLY A 265 5.54 16.02 -8.79
N CYS A 266 4.93 16.52 -7.72
CA CYS A 266 4.12 15.77 -6.77
C CYS A 266 2.63 16.10 -6.82
N TYR A 267 2.25 17.16 -7.54
CA TYR A 267 0.85 17.56 -7.63
C TYR A 267 0.18 16.84 -8.78
N PHE A 268 -0.95 16.22 -8.49
CA PHE A 268 -1.79 15.49 -9.43
C PHE A 268 -3.24 15.92 -9.31
N LEU A 269 -4.06 15.49 -10.27
CA LEU A 269 -5.50 15.73 -10.29
C LEU A 269 -5.83 17.22 -10.07
N HIS A 270 -5.28 18.08 -10.93
CA HIS A 270 -5.49 19.52 -10.88
C HIS A 270 -5.05 20.20 -9.56
N GLY A 271 -4.08 19.61 -8.85
CA GLY A 271 -3.56 20.13 -7.57
C GLY A 271 -4.31 19.62 -6.34
N LEU A 272 -5.21 18.65 -6.51
CA LEU A 272 -5.99 18.07 -5.43
C LEU A 272 -5.25 16.98 -4.65
N LEU A 273 -4.27 16.34 -5.28
CA LEU A 273 -3.46 15.29 -4.66
C LEU A 273 -2.00 15.72 -4.61
N ALA A 274 -1.38 15.55 -3.45
CA ALA A 274 0.05 15.76 -3.25
C ALA A 274 0.71 14.48 -2.73
N GLU A 275 1.54 13.89 -3.56
CA GLU A 275 2.24 12.64 -3.26
C GLU A 275 3.67 12.87 -2.80
N TYR A 276 4.11 12.15 -1.78
CA TYR A 276 5.53 12.09 -1.44
C TYR A 276 6.31 11.34 -2.52
N ARG A 277 7.37 11.96 -3.00
CA ARG A 277 8.42 11.28 -3.75
C ARG A 277 9.47 10.81 -2.78
N SER A 278 9.82 9.53 -2.90
CA SER A 278 10.75 8.86 -2.01
C SER A 278 12.07 8.62 -2.72
N GLU A 279 13.17 9.02 -2.10
CA GLU A 279 14.52 8.65 -2.50
C GLU A 279 15.06 7.62 -1.51
N PHE A 280 15.31 6.40 -2.00
CA PHE A 280 15.85 5.30 -1.20
C PHE A 280 17.36 5.17 -1.41
N ASN A 281 18.12 5.20 -0.31
CA ASN A 281 19.56 5.07 -0.35
C ASN A 281 20.06 4.05 0.68
N ILE A 282 20.93 3.14 0.24
CA ILE A 282 21.63 2.19 1.11
C ILE A 282 23.05 2.69 1.34
N MET A 283 23.37 2.92 2.61
CA MET A 283 24.73 3.15 3.09
C MET A 283 25.22 1.91 3.86
N LYS A 284 26.52 1.79 4.10
CA LYS A 284 27.11 0.59 4.75
C LYS A 284 26.49 0.25 6.10
N GLU A 285 26.05 1.25 6.87
CA GLU A 285 25.57 1.08 8.24
C GLU A 285 24.11 1.52 8.45
N ALA A 286 23.49 2.15 7.44
CA ALA A 286 22.17 2.73 7.53
C ALA A 286 21.42 2.59 6.20
N VAL A 287 20.11 2.38 6.30
CA VAL A 287 19.20 2.40 5.15
C VAL A 287 18.27 3.59 5.34
N THR A 288 18.17 4.44 4.31
CA THR A 288 17.49 5.73 4.43
C THR A 288 16.44 5.91 3.34
N TRP A 289 15.30 6.47 3.74
CA TRP A 289 14.28 7.01 2.85
C TRP A 289 14.19 8.50 3.09
N SER A 290 14.29 9.30 2.03
CA SER A 290 14.05 10.74 2.06
C SER A 290 12.81 11.05 1.26
N ARG A 291 11.76 11.58 1.90
CA ARG A 291 10.47 11.86 1.30
C ARG A 291 10.20 13.36 1.26
N LYS A 292 9.83 13.87 0.09
CA LYS A 292 9.49 15.29 -0.12
C LYS A 292 8.29 15.43 -1.05
N VAL A 293 7.54 16.50 -0.85
CA VAL A 293 6.50 16.95 -1.77
C VAL A 293 7.05 18.14 -2.54
N VAL A 294 7.23 17.97 -3.84
CA VAL A 294 7.70 18.97 -4.79
C VAL A 294 6.46 19.55 -5.49
N PRO A 295 6.00 20.76 -5.12
CA PRO A 295 4.89 21.40 -5.81
C PRO A 295 5.16 21.47 -7.31
N SER A 296 4.15 21.15 -8.12
CA SER A 296 4.25 21.20 -9.57
C SER A 296 3.01 21.85 -10.18
N SER A 297 3.18 22.45 -11.36
CA SER A 297 2.06 22.95 -12.13
C SER A 297 1.22 21.77 -12.64
N THR A 298 -0.10 21.92 -12.62
CA THR A 298 -1.03 20.91 -13.13
C THR A 298 -2.07 21.55 -14.04
N ALA A 299 -2.68 20.76 -14.92
CA ALA A 299 -3.76 21.24 -15.77
C ALA A 299 -4.93 21.78 -14.92
N GLU A 300 -5.63 22.80 -15.42
CA GLU A 300 -6.87 23.28 -14.80
C GLU A 300 -8.03 22.30 -15.07
N VAL A 301 -9.03 22.27 -14.19
CA VAL A 301 -10.30 21.56 -14.46
C VAL A 301 -11.03 22.23 -15.62
N THR A 302 -11.09 23.56 -15.59
CA THR A 302 -11.64 24.39 -16.67
C THR A 302 -10.56 25.37 -17.11
N GLU A 303 -10.23 25.35 -18.40
CA GLU A 303 -9.19 26.22 -18.96
C GLU A 303 -9.48 27.71 -18.62
N GLY A 304 -8.46 28.40 -18.10
CA GLY A 304 -8.53 29.83 -17.79
C GLY A 304 -8.87 30.22 -16.34
N ASN A 305 -9.26 29.28 -15.47
CA ASN A 305 -9.57 29.59 -14.07
C ASN A 305 -8.33 29.97 -13.24
N GLY A 306 -7.16 29.42 -13.56
CA GLY A 306 -5.89 29.71 -12.88
C GLY A 306 -5.79 29.20 -11.42
N ILE A 307 -6.72 28.36 -10.97
CA ILE A 307 -6.81 27.91 -9.57
C ILE A 307 -5.75 26.85 -9.28
N SER A 308 -5.54 25.87 -10.16
CA SER A 308 -4.43 24.92 -10.05
C SER A 308 -3.09 25.68 -9.98
N ASN A 309 -2.91 26.71 -10.80
CA ASN A 309 -1.71 27.53 -10.76
C ASN A 309 -1.56 28.31 -9.43
N LEU A 310 -2.67 28.82 -8.87
CA LEU A 310 -2.67 29.46 -7.55
C LEU A 310 -2.33 28.46 -6.43
N ILE A 311 -2.87 27.23 -6.46
CA ILE A 311 -2.53 26.16 -5.52
C ILE A 311 -1.03 25.86 -5.59
N TYR A 312 -0.48 25.73 -6.80
CA TYR A 312 0.95 25.51 -7.03
C TYR A 312 1.82 26.60 -6.40
N HIS A 313 1.61 27.88 -6.77
CA HIS A 313 2.43 28.98 -6.25
C HIS A 313 2.25 29.18 -4.74
N THR A 314 1.02 29.06 -4.25
CA THR A 314 0.73 29.22 -2.81
C THR A 314 1.40 28.11 -2.01
N GLY A 315 1.30 26.86 -2.47
CA GLY A 315 1.98 25.72 -1.85
C GLY A 315 3.50 25.89 -1.84
N LEU A 316 4.10 26.23 -2.97
CA LEU A 316 5.54 26.48 -3.08
C LEU A 316 6.02 27.55 -2.10
N ASN A 317 5.32 28.67 -2.02
CA ASN A 317 5.67 29.77 -1.12
C ASN A 317 5.53 29.37 0.37
N PHE A 318 4.46 28.67 0.75
CA PHE A 318 4.26 28.22 2.13
C PHE A 318 5.33 27.23 2.57
N LEU A 319 5.74 26.30 1.70
CA LEU A 319 6.79 25.32 2.01
C LEU A 319 8.16 26.00 2.15
N GLY A 320 8.50 26.92 1.25
CA GLY A 320 9.75 27.69 1.32
C GLY A 320 9.81 28.60 2.56
N LEU A 321 8.70 29.26 2.91
CA LEU A 321 8.60 30.03 4.14
C LEU A 321 8.77 29.13 5.38
N SER A 322 8.13 27.96 5.39
CA SER A 322 8.27 26.99 6.48
C SER A 322 9.74 26.54 6.64
N CYS A 323 10.45 26.27 5.55
CA CYS A 323 11.87 25.94 5.62
C CYS A 323 12.72 27.10 6.14
N SER A 324 12.39 28.33 5.75
CA SER A 324 13.06 29.54 6.23
C SER A 324 12.86 29.75 7.74
N TYR A 325 11.67 29.47 8.27
CA TYR A 325 11.39 29.46 9.72
C TYR A 325 12.17 28.35 10.44
N PHE A 326 12.19 27.15 9.88
CA PHE A 326 12.88 26.00 10.45
C PHE A 326 14.39 26.22 10.57
N ASP A 327 15.04 26.69 9.50
CA ASP A 327 16.50 26.91 9.48
C ASP A 327 16.90 28.24 10.17
N TRP A 328 15.94 29.15 10.33
CA TRP A 328 16.19 30.57 10.60
C TRP A 328 17.14 31.19 9.55
N GLY A 329 16.91 30.86 8.28
CA GLY A 329 17.82 31.13 7.18
C GLY A 329 17.10 31.50 5.88
N LYS A 330 17.88 31.72 4.82
CA LYS A 330 17.38 31.95 3.46
C LYS A 330 17.19 30.62 2.73
N SER A 331 16.21 29.84 3.17
CA SER A 331 15.92 28.50 2.67
C SER A 331 14.58 28.46 1.92
N ILE A 332 14.26 29.51 1.16
CA ILE A 332 12.94 29.64 0.50
C ILE A 332 12.79 28.72 -0.72
N ASP A 333 13.90 28.21 -1.25
CA ASP A 333 14.01 27.22 -2.31
C ASP A 333 14.12 25.78 -1.77
N HIS A 334 14.13 25.62 -0.45
CA HIS A 334 14.09 24.31 0.20
C HIS A 334 12.66 23.81 0.38
N LEU A 335 12.54 22.51 0.57
CA LEU A 335 11.31 21.79 0.84
C LEU A 335 11.46 20.98 2.14
N PRO A 336 10.40 20.88 2.95
CA PRO A 336 10.40 20.01 4.12
C PRO A 336 10.54 18.56 3.67
N THR A 337 11.57 17.90 4.18
CA THR A 337 11.90 16.51 3.87
C THR A 337 11.77 15.66 5.12
N ILE A 338 10.99 14.59 5.02
CA ILE A 338 10.86 13.56 6.06
C ILE A 338 11.88 12.49 5.75
N GLN A 339 12.81 12.25 6.68
CA GLN A 339 13.84 11.25 6.55
C GLN A 339 13.57 10.11 7.55
N LEU A 340 13.38 8.91 7.03
CA LEU A 340 13.42 7.68 7.81
C LEU A 340 14.81 7.06 7.67
N GLU A 341 15.44 6.72 8.79
CA GLU A 341 16.74 6.06 8.83
C GLU A 341 16.61 4.84 9.73
N LEU A 342 16.79 3.64 9.18
CA LEU A 342 16.74 2.41 9.97
C LEU A 342 18.07 2.19 10.67
N GLU A 343 18.04 2.27 11.99
CA GLU A 343 19.19 2.03 12.83
C GLU A 343 19.42 0.54 13.07
N LYS A 344 20.47 0.20 13.82
CA LYS A 344 20.81 -1.21 14.13
C LYS A 344 19.66 -1.92 14.88
N GLN A 345 19.00 -1.22 15.80
CA GLN A 345 17.86 -1.75 16.55
C GLN A 345 16.68 -2.07 15.63
N ASP A 346 16.33 -1.16 14.72
CA ASP A 346 15.21 -1.33 13.79
C ASP A 346 15.42 -2.54 12.87
N ARG A 347 16.63 -2.68 12.34
CA ARG A 347 16.99 -3.85 11.51
C ARG A 347 16.98 -5.15 12.30
N HIS A 348 17.32 -5.10 13.59
CA HIS A 348 17.24 -6.25 14.49
C HIS A 348 15.77 -6.65 14.76
N ILE A 349 14.90 -5.68 15.04
CA ILE A 349 13.45 -5.91 15.19
C ILE A 349 12.91 -6.59 13.93
N LEU A 350 13.16 -6.01 12.75
CA LEU A 350 12.74 -6.58 11.47
C LEU A 350 13.26 -8.00 11.28
N SER A 351 14.51 -8.27 11.63
CA SER A 351 15.07 -9.62 11.54
C SER A 351 14.36 -10.62 12.47
N GLN A 352 14.13 -10.25 13.73
CA GLN A 352 13.54 -11.14 14.72
C GLN A 352 12.07 -11.45 14.42
N ILE A 353 11.29 -10.45 13.99
CA ILE A 353 9.87 -10.69 13.66
C ILE A 353 9.72 -11.59 12.42
N HIS A 354 10.62 -11.50 11.43
CA HIS A 354 10.59 -12.37 10.25
C HIS A 354 11.09 -13.79 10.56
N GLU A 355 11.93 -13.97 11.57
CA GLU A 355 12.36 -15.29 12.05
C GLU A 355 11.26 -15.99 12.84
N ARG A 356 10.47 -15.22 13.61
CA ARG A 356 9.42 -15.72 14.52
C ARG A 356 8.01 -15.70 13.93
N SER A 357 7.85 -15.31 12.67
CA SER A 357 6.54 -15.26 12.03
C SER A 357 6.57 -15.72 10.59
N ASP A 358 5.46 -16.32 10.16
CA ASP A 358 5.30 -16.75 8.78
C ASP A 358 5.22 -15.50 7.90
N TRP A 359 4.30 -14.58 8.21
CA TRP A 359 4.09 -13.33 7.49
C TRP A 359 4.29 -12.10 8.41
N VAL A 360 4.80 -11.03 7.83
CA VAL A 360 4.99 -9.74 8.50
C VAL A 360 4.27 -8.64 7.71
N PHE A 361 3.36 -7.94 8.38
CA PHE A 361 2.63 -6.79 7.85
C PHE A 361 3.25 -5.52 8.36
N THR A 362 3.83 -4.72 7.48
CA THR A 362 4.38 -3.39 7.81
C THR A 362 3.37 -2.33 7.38
N ILE A 363 2.85 -1.58 8.34
CA ILE A 363 1.95 -0.45 8.14
C ILE A 363 2.70 0.82 8.52
N ASP A 364 3.24 1.51 7.52
CA ASP A 364 4.06 2.69 7.77
C ASP A 364 3.94 3.65 6.59
N ARG A 365 4.09 4.94 6.85
CA ARG A 365 4.05 5.96 5.80
C ARG A 365 5.39 6.07 5.08
N ASN A 366 6.47 6.02 5.84
CA ASN A 366 7.80 6.41 5.44
C ASN A 366 8.67 5.22 5.05
N PHE A 367 8.38 4.03 5.60
CA PHE A 367 8.99 2.80 5.18
C PHE A 367 8.45 2.37 3.81
N GLY A 368 9.37 2.03 2.90
CA GLY A 368 9.02 1.65 1.53
C GLY A 368 9.41 0.21 1.20
N ILE A 369 8.81 -0.31 0.13
CA ILE A 369 9.03 -1.69 -0.33
C ILE A 369 10.48 -1.95 -0.77
N GLU A 370 11.26 -0.89 -1.04
CA GLU A 370 12.64 -0.97 -1.50
C GLU A 370 13.52 -1.77 -0.54
N TYR A 371 13.21 -1.78 0.76
CA TYR A 371 13.97 -2.57 1.72
C TYR A 371 13.92 -4.07 1.42
N PHE A 372 12.73 -4.58 1.07
CA PHE A 372 12.47 -5.99 0.80
C PHE A 372 12.69 -6.35 -0.68
N ASP A 373 12.47 -5.38 -1.57
CA ASP A 373 12.49 -5.54 -3.02
C ASP A 373 13.73 -4.90 -3.66
N ASN A 374 14.91 -5.20 -3.12
CA ASN A 374 16.20 -4.83 -3.70
C ASN A 374 16.95 -6.06 -4.23
N PRO A 375 17.64 -5.99 -5.38
CA PRO A 375 18.59 -7.01 -5.82
C PRO A 375 19.87 -7.11 -4.97
N SER A 376 20.30 -6.02 -4.33
CA SER A 376 21.37 -6.04 -3.33
C SER A 376 20.74 -6.25 -1.96
N ASP A 377 21.14 -7.30 -1.23
CA ASP A 377 20.63 -7.55 0.13
C ASP A 377 20.89 -6.30 1.00
N SER A 378 19.81 -5.56 1.29
CA SER A 378 19.83 -4.35 2.12
C SER A 378 20.22 -4.67 3.56
N ASN A 379 20.06 -5.93 3.95
CA ASN A 379 20.49 -6.49 5.22
C ASN A 379 21.03 -7.90 4.99
N THR A 380 22.33 -8.10 5.22
CA THR A 380 22.99 -9.41 5.08
C THR A 380 22.40 -10.50 5.98
N ASN A 381 21.76 -10.09 7.08
CA ASN A 381 21.22 -11.01 8.09
C ASN A 381 19.74 -11.32 7.87
N LEU A 382 19.05 -10.59 6.97
CA LEU A 382 17.63 -10.76 6.71
C LEU A 382 17.40 -11.04 5.22
N LYS A 383 17.23 -12.31 4.88
CA LYS A 383 16.68 -12.70 3.58
C LYS A 383 15.16 -12.71 3.65
N SER A 384 14.57 -11.52 3.53
CA SER A 384 13.11 -11.34 3.51
C SER A 384 12.60 -11.15 2.09
N TYR A 385 11.41 -11.68 1.82
CA TYR A 385 10.75 -11.64 0.52
C TYR A 385 9.48 -10.80 0.58
N LEU A 386 9.34 -9.86 -0.35
CA LEU A 386 8.09 -9.11 -0.55
C LEU A 386 7.04 -10.05 -1.15
N ILE A 387 6.02 -10.42 -0.37
CA ILE A 387 4.94 -11.31 -0.82
C ILE A 387 3.91 -10.51 -1.59
N ASP A 388 3.37 -9.47 -0.95
CA ASP A 388 2.21 -8.78 -1.46
C ASP A 388 2.37 -7.28 -1.22
N TYR A 389 2.34 -6.56 -2.34
CA TYR A 389 2.18 -5.13 -2.43
C TYR A 389 1.45 -4.84 -3.73
N THR A 390 0.38 -4.05 -3.64
CA THR A 390 -0.32 -3.52 -4.81
C THR A 390 -0.30 -2.01 -4.66
N PRO A 391 0.32 -1.25 -5.59
CA PRO A 391 0.22 0.20 -5.57
C PRO A 391 -1.26 0.61 -5.64
N GLU A 392 -1.73 1.27 -4.58
CA GLU A 392 -3.09 1.81 -4.53
C GLU A 392 -3.15 3.23 -5.11
N PHE A 393 -4.36 3.74 -5.35
CA PHE A 393 -4.57 5.12 -5.80
C PHE A 393 -3.91 6.17 -4.89
N MET A 394 -3.88 5.91 -3.58
CA MET A 394 -3.27 6.78 -2.56
C MET A 394 -1.80 6.44 -2.26
N ASP A 395 -1.15 5.63 -3.11
CA ASP A 395 0.26 5.31 -2.91
C ASP A 395 1.11 6.59 -2.93
N GLY A 396 1.87 6.81 -1.85
CA GLY A 396 2.67 8.03 -1.66
C GLY A 396 1.95 9.14 -0.91
N VAL A 397 0.65 9.04 -0.62
CA VAL A 397 -0.10 10.07 0.13
C VAL A 397 -0.18 9.75 1.62
N GLY A 398 -0.49 8.50 1.99
CA GLY A 398 -0.76 8.06 3.37
C GLY A 398 0.07 6.85 3.82
N HIS A 399 -0.53 6.00 4.65
CA HIS A 399 0.04 4.73 5.12
C HIS A 399 0.01 3.65 4.05
N ARG A 400 1.05 2.82 4.01
CA ARG A 400 1.17 1.67 3.11
C ARG A 400 1.10 0.38 3.90
N LEU A 401 0.38 -0.61 3.37
CA LEU A 401 0.38 -1.98 3.88
C LEU A 401 1.31 -2.84 3.01
N ILE A 402 2.42 -3.28 3.61
CA ILE A 402 3.43 -4.13 2.94
C ILE A 402 3.42 -5.50 3.60
N VAL A 403 3.31 -6.57 2.80
CA VAL A 403 3.36 -7.95 3.30
C VAL A 403 4.65 -8.63 2.87
N SER A 404 5.36 -9.21 3.83
CA SER A 404 6.67 -9.83 3.65
C SER A 404 6.80 -11.15 4.43
N THR A 405 7.75 -12.01 4.05
CA THR A 405 8.06 -13.27 4.75
C THR A 405 9.56 -13.53 4.82
N GLY A 406 10.02 -14.19 5.88
CA GLY A 406 11.39 -14.70 6.00
C GLY A 406 11.58 -16.14 5.50
N TRP A 407 10.50 -16.86 5.14
CA TRP A 407 10.51 -18.30 4.89
C TRP A 407 10.81 -18.66 3.42
N LEU A 408 11.99 -18.26 2.94
CA LEU A 408 12.41 -18.48 1.55
C LEU A 408 12.70 -19.95 1.19
N ASN A 409 13.18 -20.73 2.15
CA ASN A 409 13.65 -22.10 1.91
C ASN A 409 12.55 -23.01 1.34
N GLU A 410 11.28 -22.76 1.69
CA GLU A 410 10.15 -23.51 1.16
C GLU A 410 9.90 -23.19 -0.31
N ILE A 411 9.92 -21.90 -0.65
CA ILE A 411 9.73 -21.42 -2.03
C ILE A 411 10.85 -21.95 -2.93
N GLU A 412 12.09 -21.89 -2.46
CA GLU A 412 13.25 -22.40 -3.21
C GLU A 412 13.13 -23.90 -3.50
N LYS A 413 12.67 -24.71 -2.53
CA LYS A 413 12.44 -26.16 -2.72
C LYS A 413 11.34 -26.42 -3.76
N LEU A 414 10.23 -25.67 -3.71
CA LEU A 414 9.14 -25.81 -4.68
C LEU A 414 9.58 -25.47 -6.11
N ILE A 415 10.44 -24.46 -6.27
CA ILE A 415 11.04 -24.12 -7.57
C ILE A 415 11.96 -25.24 -8.04
N ASP A 416 12.80 -25.79 -7.14
CA ASP A 416 13.72 -26.89 -7.47
C ASP A 416 12.95 -28.15 -7.94
N ASP A 417 11.88 -28.51 -7.24
CA ASP A 417 10.96 -29.58 -7.64
C ASP A 417 10.30 -29.29 -9.00
N GLY A 418 9.89 -28.03 -9.23
CA GLY A 418 9.35 -27.57 -10.51
C GLY A 418 10.33 -27.71 -11.67
N LEU A 419 11.61 -27.36 -11.45
CA LEU A 419 12.68 -27.49 -12.45
C LEU A 419 13.00 -28.94 -12.77
N ASN A 420 13.07 -29.79 -11.74
CA ASN A 420 13.23 -31.24 -11.89
C ASN A 420 12.13 -31.84 -12.78
N LYS A 421 10.87 -31.42 -12.57
CA LYS A 421 9.71 -31.87 -13.39
C LYS A 421 9.76 -31.41 -14.85
N ILE A 422 10.62 -30.46 -15.21
CA ILE A 422 10.82 -29.92 -16.57
C ILE A 422 12.14 -30.41 -17.18
N ASN A 423 12.89 -31.28 -16.50
CA ASN A 423 14.21 -31.76 -16.92
C ASN A 423 15.26 -30.65 -17.09
N ILE A 424 15.11 -29.52 -16.38
CA ILE A 424 16.16 -28.51 -16.29
C ILE A 424 17.09 -28.95 -15.16
N PRO A 425 18.42 -29.10 -15.40
CA PRO A 425 19.33 -29.56 -14.36
C PRO A 425 19.26 -28.66 -13.13
N THR A 426 19.04 -29.27 -11.97
CA THR A 426 18.85 -28.58 -10.70
C THR A 426 20.19 -28.38 -10.00
N SER A 427 20.40 -27.13 -9.60
CA SER A 427 21.44 -26.74 -8.66
C SER A 427 20.80 -25.67 -7.81
N SER A 428 21.06 -25.64 -6.50
CA SER A 428 20.50 -24.63 -5.58
C SER A 428 20.65 -23.20 -6.12
N PHE A 429 21.77 -22.91 -6.79
CA PHE A 429 22.03 -21.62 -7.45
C PHE A 429 21.02 -21.25 -8.55
N ARG A 430 20.45 -22.21 -9.27
CA ARG A 430 19.45 -21.95 -10.33
C ARG A 430 18.07 -21.63 -9.75
N ALA A 431 17.66 -22.31 -8.67
CA ALA A 431 16.40 -22.03 -8.00
C ALA A 431 16.37 -20.60 -7.45
N VAL A 432 17.47 -20.19 -6.78
CA VAL A 432 17.66 -18.81 -6.29
C VAL A 432 17.55 -17.79 -7.43
N LYS A 433 18.27 -18.00 -8.54
CA LYS A 433 18.21 -17.10 -9.69
C LYS A 433 16.82 -16.98 -10.31
N ILE A 434 16.07 -18.08 -10.40
CA ILE A 434 14.70 -18.06 -10.93
C ILE A 434 13.79 -17.32 -9.97
N LEU A 435 13.96 -17.51 -8.66
CA LEU A 435 13.24 -16.75 -7.66
C LEU A 435 13.54 -15.24 -7.77
N ASP A 436 14.80 -14.84 -8.01
CA ASP A 436 15.16 -13.43 -8.24
C ASP A 436 14.49 -12.87 -9.49
N ILE A 437 14.39 -13.66 -10.57
CA ILE A 437 13.68 -13.25 -11.78
C ILE A 437 12.18 -13.10 -11.52
N ILE A 438 11.57 -14.03 -10.80
CA ILE A 438 10.15 -13.95 -10.41
C ILE A 438 9.93 -12.72 -9.52
N LYS A 439 10.84 -12.47 -8.57
CA LYS A 439 10.86 -11.27 -7.72
C LYS A 439 10.89 -10.02 -8.57
N SER A 440 11.67 -9.98 -9.65
CA SER A 440 11.71 -8.81 -10.54
C SER A 440 10.36 -8.50 -11.20
N VAL A 441 9.48 -9.49 -11.37
CA VAL A 441 8.15 -9.35 -12.00
C VAL A 441 7.04 -9.16 -10.95
N SER A 442 6.93 -10.04 -9.96
CA SER A 442 5.91 -9.97 -8.90
C SER A 442 6.30 -10.77 -7.67
N GLY A 443 6.14 -10.16 -6.49
CA GLY A 443 6.16 -10.88 -5.22
C GLY A 443 5.05 -11.95 -5.12
N LYS A 444 3.85 -11.64 -5.64
CA LYS A 444 2.67 -12.51 -5.51
C LYS A 444 2.78 -13.83 -6.28
N LEU A 445 3.60 -13.85 -7.35
CA LEU A 445 3.82 -15.08 -8.12
C LEU A 445 4.53 -16.15 -7.29
N ALA A 446 5.43 -15.78 -6.38
CA ALA A 446 6.06 -16.72 -5.47
C ALA A 446 5.04 -17.33 -4.48
N LEU A 447 4.02 -16.55 -4.09
CA LEU A 447 2.90 -17.07 -3.29
C LEU A 447 2.05 -18.09 -4.06
N LYS A 448 1.78 -17.82 -5.35
CA LYS A 448 1.03 -18.75 -6.24
C LYS A 448 1.73 -20.11 -6.35
N LEU A 449 3.06 -20.14 -6.27
CA LEU A 449 3.89 -21.36 -6.19
C LEU A 449 3.64 -22.17 -4.91
N ILE A 450 3.59 -21.51 -3.74
CA ILE A 450 3.28 -22.15 -2.46
C ILE A 450 1.87 -22.77 -2.50
N ASN A 451 0.89 -22.04 -3.05
CA ASN A 451 -0.51 -22.45 -3.04
C ASN A 451 -0.81 -23.67 -3.89
N ASN A 452 -0.13 -23.80 -5.03
CA ASN A 452 -0.38 -24.90 -5.95
C ASN A 452 0.95 -25.33 -6.60
N PRO A 453 1.60 -26.38 -6.08
CA PRO A 453 2.85 -26.91 -6.62
C PRO A 453 2.73 -27.34 -8.10
N ASN A 454 1.53 -27.57 -8.61
CA ASN A 454 1.30 -27.86 -10.02
C ASN A 454 1.46 -26.61 -10.91
N ASN A 455 1.27 -25.41 -10.37
CA ASN A 455 1.49 -24.13 -11.06
C ASN A 455 2.98 -23.77 -11.17
N ALA A 456 3.88 -24.53 -10.55
CA ALA A 456 5.32 -24.30 -10.65
C ALA A 456 5.79 -24.24 -12.11
N ARG A 457 5.20 -25.05 -13.00
CA ARG A 457 5.51 -25.01 -14.44
C ARG A 457 5.13 -23.71 -15.12
N GLU A 458 3.97 -23.15 -14.76
CA GLU A 458 3.48 -21.87 -15.29
C GLU A 458 4.40 -20.73 -14.87
N ILE A 459 4.78 -20.70 -13.59
CA ILE A 459 5.61 -19.62 -13.04
C ILE A 459 7.06 -19.70 -13.55
N ILE A 460 7.61 -20.91 -13.70
CA ILE A 460 8.89 -21.10 -14.40
C ILE A 460 8.77 -20.64 -15.85
N GLY A 461 7.64 -20.92 -16.52
CA GLY A 461 7.33 -20.40 -17.85
C GLY A 461 7.36 -18.87 -17.91
N LEU A 462 6.77 -18.17 -16.94
CA LEU A 462 6.80 -16.72 -16.83
C LEU A 462 8.23 -16.19 -16.66
N ALA A 463 9.03 -16.82 -15.80
CA ALA A 463 10.44 -16.46 -15.60
C ALA A 463 11.26 -16.62 -16.90
N ILE A 464 11.04 -17.70 -17.64
CA ILE A 464 11.70 -17.94 -18.93
C ILE A 464 11.24 -16.90 -19.97
N THR A 465 9.96 -16.57 -20.03
CA THR A 465 9.44 -15.51 -20.92
C THR A 465 10.10 -14.18 -20.63
N ARG A 466 10.24 -13.79 -19.36
CA ARG A 466 10.97 -12.57 -18.96
C ARG A 466 12.41 -12.59 -19.48
N LEU A 467 13.13 -13.71 -19.29
CA LEU A 467 14.51 -13.86 -19.81
C LEU A 467 14.59 -13.80 -21.33
N ALA A 468 13.61 -14.36 -22.04
CA ALA A 468 13.55 -14.29 -23.51
C ALA A 468 13.35 -12.85 -23.98
N MET A 469 12.45 -12.09 -23.33
CA MET A 469 12.18 -10.69 -23.66
C MET A 469 13.39 -9.79 -23.39
N GLU A 470 14.13 -10.07 -22.32
CA GLU A 470 15.40 -9.39 -22.02
C GLU A 470 16.45 -9.68 -23.10
N LYS A 471 16.60 -10.95 -23.51
CA LYS A 471 17.50 -11.33 -24.61
C LYS A 471 17.14 -10.65 -25.93
N ASP A 472 15.85 -10.46 -26.20
CA ASP A 472 15.34 -9.81 -27.42
C ASP A 472 15.36 -8.27 -27.35
N GLY A 473 15.84 -7.67 -26.25
CA GLY A 473 15.94 -6.22 -26.07
C GLY A 473 14.60 -5.52 -25.83
N LEU A 474 13.52 -6.27 -25.55
CA LEU A 474 12.20 -5.69 -25.30
C LEU A 474 12.09 -5.01 -23.92
N MET A 475 12.97 -5.37 -22.99
CA MET A 475 13.00 -4.83 -21.63
C MET A 475 13.75 -3.50 -21.52
N ASP A 476 14.59 -3.15 -22.51
CA ASP A 476 15.42 -1.93 -22.49
C ASP A 476 14.59 -0.66 -22.27
N ASN A 477 13.41 -0.59 -22.91
CA ASN A 477 12.46 0.53 -22.83
C ASN A 477 11.06 0.06 -22.38
N GLY A 478 10.97 -1.11 -21.75
CA GLY A 478 9.71 -1.78 -21.47
C GLY A 478 9.60 -2.24 -20.02
N VAL A 479 8.38 -2.21 -19.47
CA VAL A 479 8.08 -2.71 -18.13
C VAL A 479 7.04 -3.81 -18.19
N LEU A 480 7.20 -4.84 -17.34
CA LEU A 480 6.27 -5.96 -17.26
C LEU A 480 5.33 -5.78 -16.07
N ILE A 481 4.03 -5.92 -16.33
CA ILE A 481 2.98 -5.85 -15.32
C ILE A 481 2.28 -7.23 -15.23
N PRO A 482 2.36 -7.93 -14.08
CA PRO A 482 1.61 -9.15 -13.82
C PRO A 482 0.12 -8.86 -13.61
N VAL A 483 -0.74 -9.41 -14.47
CA VAL A 483 -2.20 -9.14 -14.45
C VAL A 483 -2.86 -9.72 -13.20
N ASP A 484 -2.46 -10.92 -12.78
CA ASP A 484 -2.97 -11.61 -11.58
C ASP A 484 -2.77 -10.79 -10.29
N THR A 485 -1.80 -9.88 -10.27
CA THR A 485 -1.52 -9.03 -9.09
C THR A 485 -2.54 -7.91 -8.93
N HIS A 486 -3.28 -7.59 -10.00
CA HIS A 486 -4.12 -6.40 -10.17
C HIS A 486 -5.58 -6.76 -10.49
N ILE A 487 -6.15 -7.68 -9.71
CA ILE A 487 -7.51 -8.19 -9.92
C ILE A 487 -8.54 -7.06 -10.05
N ASP A 488 -8.46 -6.03 -9.22
CA ASP A 488 -9.41 -4.89 -9.24
C ASP A 488 -9.38 -4.07 -10.54
N ILE A 489 -8.30 -4.17 -11.31
CA ILE A 489 -8.17 -3.49 -12.61
C ILE A 489 -8.82 -4.31 -13.72
N PHE A 490 -8.76 -5.64 -13.60
CA PHE A 490 -9.21 -6.58 -14.64
C PHE A 490 -10.45 -7.39 -14.25
N ALA A 491 -11.08 -7.08 -13.11
CA ALA A 491 -12.36 -7.61 -12.69
C ALA A 491 -13.49 -6.80 -13.33
N GLN A 492 -14.38 -7.48 -14.04
CA GLN A 492 -15.59 -6.87 -14.55
C GLN A 492 -16.61 -6.77 -13.41
N SER A 493 -16.68 -5.60 -12.75
CA SER A 493 -17.71 -5.25 -11.76
C SER A 493 -17.68 -6.06 -10.45
N LYS A 494 -17.25 -5.44 -9.34
CA LYS A 494 -17.18 -6.00 -7.96
C LYS A 494 -18.53 -6.44 -7.33
N ARG A 495 -19.57 -6.78 -8.12
CA ARG A 495 -20.88 -7.22 -7.61
C ARG A 495 -21.50 -8.33 -8.44
N ARG A 496 -20.75 -9.42 -8.65
CA ARG A 496 -21.36 -10.71 -9.00
C ARG A 496 -20.78 -11.79 -8.10
N ASN A 497 -21.68 -12.61 -7.58
CA ASN A 497 -21.48 -13.64 -6.56
C ASN A 497 -20.10 -14.34 -6.64
N SER A 498 -19.57 -14.62 -5.45
CA SER A 498 -18.26 -15.21 -5.09
C SER A 498 -17.84 -16.50 -5.79
N GLU A 499 -18.66 -17.08 -6.68
CA GLU A 499 -18.34 -18.28 -7.45
C GLU A 499 -17.98 -17.99 -8.92
N GLU A 500 -18.45 -16.88 -9.52
CA GLU A 500 -18.16 -16.54 -10.92
C GLU A 500 -16.88 -15.71 -11.10
N GLU A 501 -16.42 -15.01 -10.05
CA GLU A 501 -15.16 -14.23 -10.04
C GLU A 501 -13.92 -15.10 -10.33
N ILE A 502 -14.02 -16.41 -10.12
CA ILE A 502 -12.97 -17.41 -10.30
C ILE A 502 -12.75 -17.74 -11.81
N SER A 503 -13.67 -17.35 -12.70
CA SER A 503 -13.71 -17.88 -14.08
C SER A 503 -13.31 -16.91 -15.21
N VAL A 504 -13.03 -15.63 -14.92
CA VAL A 504 -12.59 -14.70 -16.00
C VAL A 504 -11.16 -15.07 -16.38
N LYS A 505 -11.02 -15.84 -17.45
CA LYS A 505 -9.73 -16.18 -18.05
C LYS A 505 -9.04 -14.88 -18.51
N ARG A 506 -7.98 -14.48 -17.80
CA ARG A 506 -7.14 -13.29 -18.06
C ARG A 506 -5.79 -13.68 -18.66
N SER A 507 -5.12 -12.70 -19.26
CA SER A 507 -3.71 -12.81 -19.71
C SER A 507 -2.80 -12.83 -18.49
N ASP A 508 -1.56 -13.32 -18.63
CA ASP A 508 -0.64 -13.42 -17.50
C ASP A 508 0.14 -12.11 -17.28
N LEU A 509 0.64 -11.49 -18.36
CA LEU A 509 1.52 -10.32 -18.32
C LEU A 509 1.08 -9.23 -19.30
N ILE A 510 1.44 -7.99 -19.00
CA ILE A 510 1.36 -6.84 -19.92
C ILE A 510 2.76 -6.25 -20.07
N LEU A 511 3.25 -6.18 -21.30
CA LEU A 511 4.44 -5.40 -21.63
C LEU A 511 4.02 -3.98 -21.99
N VAL A 512 4.42 -3.02 -21.17
CA VAL A 512 4.20 -1.60 -21.39
C VAL A 512 5.47 -0.99 -21.97
N SER A 513 5.33 -0.25 -23.07
CA SER A 513 6.43 0.48 -23.70
C SER A 513 5.92 1.78 -24.32
N VAL A 514 6.81 2.72 -24.63
CA VAL A 514 6.47 3.89 -25.43
C VAL A 514 6.97 3.68 -26.86
N LYS A 515 6.09 3.92 -27.83
CA LYS A 515 6.45 3.93 -29.26
C LYS A 515 5.79 5.12 -29.93
N LYS A 516 6.60 5.99 -30.54
CA LYS A 516 6.12 7.19 -31.27
C LYS A 516 5.24 8.10 -30.38
N GLY A 517 5.63 8.29 -29.12
CA GLY A 517 4.87 9.12 -28.16
C GLY A 517 3.52 8.56 -27.74
N LYS A 518 3.28 7.25 -27.94
CA LYS A 518 2.06 6.57 -27.49
C LYS A 518 2.41 5.43 -26.56
N LEU A 519 1.57 5.25 -25.54
CA LEU A 519 1.62 4.08 -24.67
C LEU A 519 1.22 2.84 -25.49
N ASN A 520 2.09 1.85 -25.51
CA ASN A 520 1.86 0.58 -26.15
C ASN A 520 1.80 -0.51 -25.07
N LEU A 521 0.64 -1.18 -24.98
CA LEU A 521 0.33 -2.23 -24.03
C LEU A 521 0.18 -3.55 -24.80
N ASN A 522 1.13 -4.46 -24.66
CA ASN A 522 1.06 -5.78 -25.28
C ASN A 522 0.66 -6.83 -24.24
N LEU A 523 -0.47 -7.48 -24.48
CA LEU A 523 -0.96 -8.59 -23.64
C LEU A 523 -0.23 -9.88 -23.98
N ILE A 524 0.28 -10.57 -22.97
CA ILE A 524 1.09 -11.77 -23.10
C ILE A 524 0.48 -12.87 -22.22
N GLU A 525 0.19 -14.00 -22.85
CA GLU A 525 -0.25 -15.24 -22.20
C GLU A 525 0.82 -16.30 -22.41
N VAL A 526 1.21 -16.98 -21.34
CA VAL A 526 2.29 -17.96 -21.34
C VAL A 526 1.70 -19.35 -21.13
N LYS A 527 1.93 -20.24 -22.10
CA LYS A 527 1.53 -21.65 -22.02
C LYS A 527 2.75 -22.55 -22.07
N PHE A 528 2.87 -23.42 -21.05
CA PHE A 528 3.89 -24.44 -21.01
C PHE A 528 3.44 -25.69 -21.77
N ARG A 529 4.29 -26.24 -22.65
CA ARG A 529 4.00 -27.45 -23.45
C ARG A 529 5.08 -28.51 -23.24
N SER A 530 4.67 -29.73 -22.93
CA SER A 530 5.53 -30.92 -22.92
C SER A 530 5.22 -31.81 -24.12
N GLY A 531 5.98 -31.66 -25.22
CA GLY A 531 5.95 -32.53 -26.40
C GLY A 531 5.33 -31.93 -27.68
N GLU A 532 5.48 -32.64 -28.80
CA GLU A 532 4.85 -32.32 -30.10
C GLU A 532 3.37 -32.76 -30.09
N GLY A 533 2.53 -32.08 -29.30
CA GLY A 533 1.07 -32.26 -29.34
C GLY A 533 0.45 -32.11 -30.75
N ASN A 534 -0.77 -32.61 -30.91
CA ASN A 534 -1.47 -32.68 -32.19
C ASN A 534 -1.77 -31.26 -32.75
N ILE A 535 -1.86 -31.09 -34.08
CA ILE A 535 -2.14 -29.79 -34.73
C ILE A 535 -3.45 -29.17 -34.18
N THR A 536 -4.46 -30.01 -33.95
CA THR A 536 -5.75 -29.60 -33.38
C THR A 536 -5.62 -29.04 -31.97
N GLU A 537 -4.78 -29.63 -31.13
CA GLU A 537 -4.50 -29.12 -29.77
C GLU A 537 -3.77 -27.78 -29.82
N SER A 538 -2.85 -27.61 -30.78
CA SER A 538 -2.16 -26.34 -30.98
C SER A 538 -3.11 -25.22 -31.45
N LEU A 539 -4.10 -25.54 -32.29
CA LEU A 539 -5.11 -24.57 -32.73
C LEU A 539 -6.04 -24.19 -31.58
N ALA A 540 -6.53 -25.17 -30.82
CA ALA A 540 -7.37 -24.92 -29.64
C ALA A 540 -6.64 -24.04 -28.61
N LEU A 541 -5.36 -24.30 -28.33
CA LEU A 541 -4.56 -23.49 -27.41
C LEU A 541 -4.42 -22.04 -27.89
N LYS A 542 -4.19 -21.83 -29.19
CA LYS A 542 -4.12 -20.48 -29.78
C LYS A 542 -5.45 -19.73 -29.63
N GLU A 543 -6.58 -20.40 -29.84
CA GLU A 543 -7.89 -19.81 -29.62
C GLU A 543 -8.13 -19.45 -28.15
N GLU A 544 -7.68 -20.28 -27.21
CA GLU A 544 -7.77 -19.96 -25.78
C GLU A 544 -6.92 -18.75 -25.39
N ILE A 545 -5.71 -18.63 -25.95
CA ILE A 545 -4.84 -17.47 -25.75
C ILE A 545 -5.50 -16.19 -26.27
N VAL A 546 -6.06 -16.23 -27.48
CA VAL A 546 -6.76 -15.07 -28.07
C VAL A 546 -7.94 -14.67 -27.20
N LYS A 547 -8.79 -15.62 -26.77
CA LYS A 547 -9.93 -15.32 -25.89
C LYS A 547 -9.51 -14.68 -24.57
N LYS A 548 -8.41 -15.15 -23.96
CA LYS A 548 -7.84 -14.57 -22.72
C LYS A 548 -7.37 -13.13 -22.92
N ASN A 549 -6.67 -12.88 -24.01
CA ASN A 549 -6.19 -11.56 -24.36
C ASN A 549 -7.36 -10.62 -24.65
N ASP A 550 -8.35 -11.04 -25.44
CA ASP A 550 -9.55 -10.24 -25.76
C ASP A 550 -10.34 -9.85 -24.49
N ASN A 551 -10.47 -10.78 -23.54
CA ASN A 551 -11.14 -10.49 -22.26
C ASN A 551 -10.37 -9.46 -21.43
N SER A 552 -9.05 -9.57 -21.40
CA SER A 552 -8.17 -8.66 -20.65
C SER A 552 -8.16 -7.27 -21.28
N GLU A 553 -8.13 -7.20 -22.61
CA GLU A 553 -8.25 -5.95 -23.36
C GLU A 553 -9.58 -5.27 -23.06
N LYS A 554 -10.71 -6.00 -23.17
CA LYS A 554 -12.04 -5.45 -22.86
C LYS A 554 -12.11 -4.88 -21.45
N ALA A 555 -11.62 -5.62 -20.45
CA ALA A 555 -11.60 -5.15 -19.06
C ALA A 555 -10.76 -3.87 -18.90
N PHE A 556 -9.58 -3.83 -19.52
CA PHE A 556 -8.71 -2.66 -19.50
C PHE A 556 -9.38 -1.45 -20.16
N ARG A 557 -9.98 -1.63 -21.35
CA ARG A 557 -10.68 -0.56 -22.07
C ARG A 557 -11.84 -0.01 -21.26
N THR A 558 -12.65 -0.87 -20.63
CA THR A 558 -13.77 -0.45 -19.79
C THR A 558 -13.34 0.45 -18.62
N LYS A 559 -12.17 0.18 -18.03
CA LYS A 559 -11.68 0.95 -16.87
C LYS A 559 -11.00 2.26 -17.26
N PHE A 560 -10.13 2.24 -18.26
CA PHE A 560 -9.22 3.37 -18.57
C PHE A 560 -9.55 4.16 -19.83
N ILE A 561 -10.41 3.64 -20.72
CA ILE A 561 -10.72 4.30 -21.99
C ILE A 561 -12.16 4.84 -21.94
N SER A 562 -12.29 6.14 -22.16
CA SER A 562 -13.56 6.79 -22.44
C SER A 562 -13.79 6.83 -23.94
N ASP A 563 -14.90 6.26 -24.42
CA ASP A 563 -15.32 6.29 -25.82
C ASP A 563 -16.85 6.48 -25.94
N LEU A 564 -17.37 6.59 -27.17
CA LEU A 564 -18.81 6.78 -27.40
C LEU A 564 -19.69 5.66 -26.81
N THR A 565 -19.13 4.47 -26.61
CA THR A 565 -19.86 3.31 -26.07
C THR A 565 -19.71 3.18 -24.55
N ASN A 566 -18.67 3.77 -23.98
CA ASN A 566 -18.36 3.79 -22.55
C ASN A 566 -17.87 5.19 -22.13
N PRO A 567 -18.75 6.19 -22.06
CA PRO A 567 -18.37 7.53 -21.65
C PRO A 567 -18.04 7.52 -20.15
N LYS A 568 -16.81 7.91 -19.81
CA LYS A 568 -16.36 8.12 -18.43
C LYS A 568 -16.18 9.61 -18.16
N SER A 569 -16.62 10.05 -16.99
CA SER A 569 -16.41 11.42 -16.50
C SER A 569 -15.16 11.52 -15.61
N ASP A 570 -14.79 10.41 -14.98
CA ASP A 570 -13.68 10.29 -14.04
C ASP A 570 -12.32 9.95 -14.70
N VAL A 571 -12.15 10.27 -15.99
CA VAL A 571 -10.97 9.85 -16.78
C VAL A 571 -9.66 10.26 -16.11
N HIS A 572 -9.64 11.43 -15.46
CA HIS A 572 -8.46 11.91 -14.72
C HIS A 572 -8.08 11.00 -13.54
N LEU A 573 -9.05 10.43 -12.80
CA LEU A 573 -8.78 9.45 -11.74
C LEU A 573 -8.22 8.15 -12.33
N SER A 574 -8.82 7.69 -13.43
CA SER A 574 -8.40 6.47 -14.11
C SER A 574 -6.98 6.59 -14.66
N ASN A 575 -6.66 7.73 -15.30
CA ASN A 575 -5.32 8.04 -15.79
C ASN A 575 -4.30 8.14 -14.64
N LYS A 576 -4.69 8.76 -13.52
CA LYS A 576 -3.83 8.82 -12.34
C LYS A 576 -3.53 7.41 -11.81
N SER A 577 -4.55 6.58 -11.63
CA SER A 577 -4.37 5.18 -11.21
C SER A 577 -3.44 4.40 -12.16
N LEU A 578 -3.59 4.59 -13.48
CA LEU A 578 -2.73 3.96 -14.48
C LEU A 578 -1.28 4.46 -14.40
N SER A 579 -1.08 5.77 -14.22
CA SER A 579 0.26 6.38 -14.07
C SER A 579 0.98 5.85 -12.83
N THR A 580 0.28 5.73 -11.70
CA THR A 580 0.83 5.18 -10.44
C THR A 580 1.19 3.70 -10.63
N LEU A 581 0.35 2.92 -11.31
CA LEU A 581 0.62 1.52 -11.62
C LEU A 581 1.88 1.34 -12.47
N ILE A 582 1.98 2.05 -13.60
CA ILE A 582 3.12 1.92 -14.52
C ILE A 582 4.38 2.48 -13.84
N GLY A 583 4.27 3.60 -13.14
CA GLY A 583 5.36 4.22 -12.38
C GLY A 583 5.97 3.25 -11.36
N PHE A 584 5.13 2.54 -10.61
CA PHE A 584 5.58 1.52 -9.66
C PHE A 584 6.43 0.42 -10.33
N TYR A 585 5.96 -0.15 -11.45
CA TYR A 585 6.70 -1.19 -12.15
C TYR A 585 7.93 -0.66 -12.88
N LEU A 586 7.93 0.61 -13.30
CA LEU A 586 9.11 1.26 -13.85
C LEU A 586 10.19 1.46 -12.79
N GLU A 587 9.85 1.96 -11.60
CA GLU A 587 10.81 2.10 -10.50
C GLU A 587 11.37 0.74 -10.09
N ARG A 588 10.52 -0.29 -10.03
CA ARG A 588 10.95 -1.69 -9.81
C ARG A 588 11.92 -2.16 -10.91
N ALA A 589 11.60 -1.88 -12.17
CA ALA A 589 12.43 -2.29 -13.31
C ALA A 589 13.82 -1.63 -13.32
N ILE A 590 13.88 -0.35 -12.97
CA ILE A 590 15.13 0.39 -12.80
C ILE A 590 15.92 -0.21 -11.64
N ARG A 591 15.28 -0.46 -10.50
CA ARG A 591 15.94 -1.00 -9.30
C ARG A 591 16.58 -2.37 -9.53
N HIS A 592 15.94 -3.22 -10.32
CA HIS A 592 16.43 -4.55 -10.71
C HIS A 592 17.31 -4.51 -11.98
N ASN A 593 17.71 -3.33 -12.46
CA ASN A 593 18.63 -3.10 -13.59
C ASN A 593 18.23 -3.76 -14.91
N PHE A 594 16.93 -3.83 -15.24
CA PHE A 594 16.48 -4.42 -16.51
C PHE A 594 15.77 -3.44 -17.46
N CYS A 595 15.54 -2.19 -17.04
CA CYS A 595 15.11 -1.11 -17.93
C CYS A 595 16.18 -0.02 -17.93
N CYS A 596 16.96 0.05 -19.01
CA CYS A 596 18.12 0.93 -19.13
C CYS A 596 17.77 2.30 -19.74
N ASN A 597 16.72 2.38 -20.54
CA ASN A 597 16.33 3.58 -21.26
C ASN A 597 14.84 3.89 -21.03
N SER A 598 14.58 4.42 -19.83
CA SER A 598 13.25 4.71 -19.30
C SER A 598 12.79 6.14 -19.53
N SER A 599 13.56 6.98 -20.23
CA SER A 599 13.33 8.43 -20.34
C SER A 599 11.96 8.77 -20.93
N GLU A 600 11.59 8.17 -22.06
CA GLU A 600 10.28 8.40 -22.71
C GLU A 600 9.11 7.92 -21.84
N LEU A 601 9.24 6.75 -21.21
CA LEU A 601 8.19 6.19 -20.35
C LEU A 601 8.02 7.03 -19.08
N LYS A 602 9.14 7.48 -18.49
CA LYS A 602 9.16 8.37 -17.33
C LYS A 602 8.50 9.71 -17.65
N GLN A 603 8.85 10.32 -18.78
CA GLN A 603 8.25 11.59 -19.21
C GLN A 603 6.73 11.47 -19.39
N MET A 604 6.25 10.36 -19.95
CA MET A 604 4.82 10.16 -20.20
C MET A 604 4.02 9.79 -18.94
N ILE A 605 4.67 9.29 -17.88
CA ILE A 605 4.05 9.07 -16.56
C ILE A 605 3.98 10.38 -15.76
N GLU A 606 4.96 11.26 -15.97
CA GLU A 606 5.06 12.55 -15.28
C GLU A 606 4.20 13.66 -15.92
N SER A 607 3.87 13.54 -17.21
CA SER A 607 2.95 14.42 -17.96
C SER A 607 1.49 14.05 -17.72
#